data_AF-A0A2G8I0T5-F1
#
_entry.id   AF-A0A2G8I0T5-F1
#
_cell.length_a   1.000
_cell.length_b   1.000
_cell.length_c   1.000
_cell.angle_alpha   90.00
_cell.angle_beta   90.00
_cell.angle_gamma   90.00
#
_symmetry.space_group_name_H-M   'P 1'
#
loop_
_entity.id
_entity.type
_entity.pdbx_description
1 polymer ?
#
loop_
_entity_poly.entity_id
_entity_poly.type
_entity_poly.pdbx_seq_one_letter_code
_entity_poly.pdbx_strand_id
1 'polypeptide(L)' 'MKRLTQTHSFRTLSSKESTVSQIRKATDELIEKVIELSDSEIDDTSLFRIMSYTRFILQRLQKKSRNRAFDPILFN' A
#
# COMPACT_ATOMS: atom_id res chain seq x y z
N MET A 1 -9.65 -16.22 0.49
CA MET A 1 -8.79 -15.02 0.57
C MET A 1 -8.68 -14.33 -0.80
N LYS A 2 -9.32 -13.16 -1.00
CA LYS A 2 -9.00 -12.31 -2.16
C LYS A 2 -7.58 -11.78 -1.97
N ARG A 3 -6.73 -11.87 -2.99
CA ARG A 3 -5.33 -11.41 -2.87
C ARG A 3 -5.32 -9.88 -2.75
N LEU A 4 -4.52 -9.33 -1.83
CA LEU A 4 -4.31 -7.87 -1.70
C LEU A 4 -3.96 -7.21 -3.05
N THR A 5 -3.23 -7.92 -3.90
CA THR A 5 -2.85 -7.45 -5.26
C THR A 5 -4.02 -7.27 -6.23
N GLN A 6 -5.17 -7.87 -5.93
CA GLN A 6 -6.38 -7.78 -6.74
C GLN A 6 -7.31 -6.65 -6.29
N THR A 7 -7.02 -5.99 -5.16
CA THR A 7 -7.86 -4.89 -4.67
C THR A 7 -7.69 -3.65 -5.53
N HIS A 8 -8.78 -2.87 -5.65
CA HIS A 8 -8.76 -1.59 -6.36
C HIS A 8 -7.71 -0.65 -5.74
N SER A 9 -7.67 -0.60 -4.42
CA SER A 9 -6.74 0.20 -3.62
C SER A 9 -5.27 -0.13 -3.96
N PHE A 10 -4.92 -1.42 -4.09
CA PHE A 10 -3.57 -1.82 -4.49
C PHE A 10 -3.22 -1.36 -5.92
N ARG A 11 -4.17 -1.44 -6.85
CA ARG A 11 -3.98 -0.98 -8.24
C ARG A 11 -3.77 0.52 -8.30
N THR A 12 -4.57 1.29 -7.55
CA THR A 12 -4.43 2.75 -7.42
C THR A 12 -3.05 3.12 -6.86
N LEU A 13 -2.57 2.42 -5.83
CA LEU A 13 -1.25 2.66 -5.23
C LEU A 13 -0.08 2.31 -6.17
N SER A 14 -0.27 1.28 -7.00
CA SER A 14 0.72 0.83 -7.99
C SER A 14 0.76 1.71 -9.24
N SER A 15 -0.31 2.48 -9.49
CA SER A 15 -0.40 3.39 -10.65
C SER A 15 0.62 4.54 -10.57
N LYS A 16 1.07 4.98 -11.75
CA LYS A 16 1.94 6.16 -11.89
C LYS A 16 1.14 7.47 -11.95
N GLU A 17 -0.15 7.40 -12.28
CA GLU A 17 -1.00 8.57 -12.59
C GLU A 17 -1.97 8.97 -11.47
N SER A 18 -1.94 8.28 -10.32
CA SER A 18 -2.88 8.57 -9.24
C SER A 18 -2.56 9.87 -8.51
N THR A 19 -3.61 10.66 -8.25
CA THR A 19 -3.51 11.91 -7.50
C THR A 19 -3.18 11.66 -6.03
N VAL A 20 -2.70 12.70 -5.32
CA VAL A 20 -2.38 12.59 -3.89
C VAL A 20 -3.60 12.15 -3.06
N SER A 21 -4.79 12.67 -3.38
CA SER A 21 -6.05 12.29 -2.72
C SER A 21 -6.41 10.82 -2.96
N GLN A 22 -6.29 10.35 -4.22
CA GLN A 22 -6.52 8.94 -4.55
C GLN A 22 -5.52 8.01 -3.86
N ILE A 23 -4.25 8.42 -3.75
CA ILE A 23 -3.21 7.65 -3.05
C ILE A 23 -3.53 7.54 -1.56
N ARG A 24 -3.95 8.64 -0.90
CA ARG A 24 -4.34 8.62 0.52
C ARG A 24 -5.51 7.68 0.77
N LYS A 25 -6.61 7.87 0.04
CA LYS A 25 -7.80 7.01 0.14
C LYS A 25 -7.46 5.53 -0.11
N ALA A 26 -6.67 5.24 -1.14
CA ALA A 26 -6.26 3.88 -1.44
C ALA A 26 -5.30 3.28 -0.39
N THR A 27 -4.55 4.12 0.33
CA THR A 27 -3.72 3.68 1.46
C THR A 27 -4.59 3.28 2.63
N ASP A 28 -5.57 4.10 3.00
CA ASP A 28 -6.49 3.83 4.11
C ASP A 28 -7.30 2.55 3.85
N GLU A 29 -7.88 2.41 2.66
CA GLU A 29 -8.59 1.20 2.23
C GLU A 29 -7.70 -0.06 2.26
N LEU A 30 -6.41 0.08 1.90
CA LEU A 30 -5.49 -1.05 1.93
C LEU A 30 -5.17 -1.46 3.38
N ILE A 31 -5.02 -0.50 4.29
CA ILE A 31 -4.77 -0.76 5.71
C ILE A 31 -5.98 -1.49 6.33
N GLU A 32 -7.18 -0.98 6.11
CA GLU A 32 -8.42 -1.63 6.59
C GLU A 32 -8.53 -3.07 6.08
N LYS A 33 -8.23 -3.30 4.78
CA LYS A 33 -8.29 -4.64 4.21
C LYS A 33 -7.23 -5.57 4.81
N VAL A 34 -6.05 -5.07 5.16
CA VAL A 34 -5.03 -5.87 5.85
C VAL A 34 -5.47 -6.25 7.26
N ILE A 35 -6.10 -5.32 7.99
CA ILE A 35 -6.65 -5.59 9.33
C ILE A 35 -7.72 -6.68 9.25
N GLU A 36 -8.70 -6.54 8.36
CA GLU A 36 -9.77 -7.55 8.14
C GLU A 36 -9.19 -8.94 7.78
N LEU A 37 -8.19 -8.98 6.90
CA LEU A 37 -7.52 -10.23 6.52
C LEU A 37 -6.69 -10.82 7.66
N SER A 38 -6.19 -9.99 8.58
CA SER A 38 -5.42 -10.45 9.74
C SER A 38 -6.36 -11.01 10.82
N ASP A 39 -7.51 -10.39 11.03
CA ASP A 39 -8.50 -10.84 12.03
C ASP A 39 -9.23 -12.12 11.61
N SER A 40 -9.33 -12.39 10.30
CA SER A 40 -10.02 -13.57 9.75
C SER A 40 -9.11 -14.75 9.41
N GLU A 41 -7.78 -14.56 9.45
CA GLU A 41 -6.83 -15.62 9.13
C GLU A 41 -6.45 -16.42 10.39
N ILE A 42 -6.66 -17.74 10.31
CA ILE A 42 -6.45 -18.66 11.44
C ILE A 42 -5.08 -19.35 11.32
N ASP A 43 -4.51 -19.41 10.11
CA ASP A 43 -3.19 -19.96 9.87
C ASP A 43 -2.08 -18.92 10.09
N ASP A 44 -1.27 -19.13 11.14
CA ASP A 44 -0.13 -18.27 11.49
C ASP A 44 0.84 -18.04 10.33
N THR A 45 1.02 -19.06 9.47
CA THR A 45 1.91 -18.94 8.30
C THR A 45 1.34 -17.97 7.27
N SER A 46 0.04 -18.02 7.02
CA SER A 46 -0.67 -17.13 6.11
C SER A 46 -0.73 -15.70 6.66
N LEU A 47 -0.95 -15.55 7.97
CA LEU A 47 -0.88 -14.26 8.66
C LEU A 47 0.51 -13.61 8.51
N PHE A 48 1.57 -14.37 8.77
CA PHE A 48 2.95 -13.89 8.62
C PHE A 48 3.24 -13.41 7.18
N ARG A 49 2.73 -14.13 6.17
CA ARG A 49 2.88 -13.75 4.75
C ARG A 49 2.14 -12.45 4.44
N ILE A 50 0.92 -12.27 4.96
CA ILE A 50 0.12 -11.05 4.78
C ILE A 50 0.86 -9.85 5.38
N MET A 51 1.31 -9.96 6.64
CA MET A 51 2.05 -8.89 7.32
C MET A 51 3.34 -8.52 6.58
N SER A 52 4.11 -9.52 6.16
CA SER A 52 5.38 -9.32 5.44
C SER A 52 5.17 -8.61 4.09
N TYR A 53 4.15 -9.02 3.33
CA TYR A 53 3.82 -8.41 2.05
C TYR A 53 3.31 -6.98 2.21
N THR A 54 2.44 -6.73 3.20
CA THR A 54 1.98 -5.38 3.52
C THR A 54 3.15 -4.46 3.88
N ARG A 55 4.06 -4.92 4.74
CA ARG A 55 5.27 -4.15 5.10
C ARG A 55 6.10 -3.80 3.87
N PHE A 56 6.31 -4.76 2.97
CA PHE A 56 7.05 -4.54 1.72
C PHE A 56 6.40 -3.45 0.86
N ILE A 57 5.07 -3.47 0.70
CA ILE A 57 4.34 -2.48 -0.10
C ILE A 57 4.40 -1.09 0.55
N LEU A 58 4.17 -1.00 1.86
CA LEU A 58 4.26 0.27 2.60
C LEU A 58 5.66 0.89 2.49
N GLN A 59 6.72 0.09 2.57
CA GLN A 59 8.09 0.57 2.38
C GLN A 59 8.33 1.11 0.97
N ARG A 60 7.77 0.47 -0.08
CA ARG A 60 7.87 0.97 -1.45
C ARG A 60 7.11 2.29 -1.63
N LEU A 61 5.93 2.42 -1.03
CA LEU A 61 5.16 3.66 -1.06
C LEU A 61 5.89 4.79 -0.34
N GLN A 62 6.47 4.52 0.84
CA GLN A 62 7.30 5.49 1.56
C GLN A 62 8.52 5.92 0.74
N LYS A 63 9.20 4.99 0.05
CA LYS A 63 10.31 5.32 -0.86
C LYS A 63 9.85 6.18 -2.05
N LYS A 64 8.72 5.84 -2.68
CA LYS A 64 8.13 6.63 -3.78
C LYS A 64 7.68 8.02 -3.34
N SER A 65 7.19 8.16 -2.10
CA SER A 65 6.85 9.45 -1.50
C SER A 65 8.10 10.29 -1.22
N ARG A 66 9.15 9.69 -0.62
CA ARG A 66 10.43 10.38 -0.39
C ARG A 66 11.05 10.86 -1.70
N ASN A 67 11.07 10.02 -2.73
CA ASN A 67 11.62 10.41 -4.03
C ASN A 67 10.85 11.55 -4.70
N ARG A 68 9.53 11.69 -4.45
CA ARG A 68 8.73 12.84 -4.93
C ARG A 68 8.94 14.11 -4.11
N ALA A 69 9.40 14.01 -2.85
CA ALA A 69 9.74 15.17 -2.03
C ALA A 69 11.13 15.75 -2.35
N PHE A 70 11.94 15.01 -3.13
CA PHE A 70 13.25 15.43 -3.64
C PHE A 70 13.19 15.73 -5.15
N ASP A 71 12.15 16.42 -5.64
CA ASP A 71 12.24 17.08 -6.94
C ASP A 71 13.00 18.41 -6.75
N PRO A 72 14.24 18.56 -7.29
CA PRO A 72 15.05 19.78 -7.10
C PRO A 72 14.55 20.97 -7.94
N ILE A 73 13.44 20.82 -8.67
CA ILE A 73 12.98 21.78 -9.69
C ILE A 73 12.27 23.00 -9.06
N LEU A 74 12.08 23.04 -7.73
CA LEU A 74 11.45 24.16 -7.02
C LEU A 74 12.42 25.09 -6.28
N PHE A 75 13.73 24.93 -6.46
CA PHE A 75 14.76 25.86 -5.96
C PHE A 75 15.69 26.34 -7.08
N ASN A 76 15.11 27.05 -8.06
CA ASN A 76 15.81 28.02 -8.91
C ASN A 76 14.83 29.06 -9.44
#